data_AF-A0A935P3L7-F1
#
_entry.id   AF-A0A935P3L7-F1
#
_cell.length_a   1.000
_cell.length_b   1.000
_cell.length_c   1.000
_cell.angle_alpha   90.00
_cell.angle_beta   90.00
_cell.angle_gamma   90.00
#
_symmetry.space_group_name_H-M   'P 1'
#
loop_
_entity.id
_entity.type
_entity.pdbx_description
1 polymer ?
#
loop_
_entity_poly.entity_id
_entity_poly.type
_entity_poly.pdbx_seq_one_letter_code
_entity_poly.pdbx_strand_id
1 'polypeptide(L)'
;MTNQDAQRRFLEVAAKIQRGVAAASLRAVEDPAVAVPGFMALEVDAQVPVRGWVRGDTVVMARSQNFGPALDALRFADDARWPTPDGLVARLVWLHGPPYQLITHLAEGELGADDELDLTPRRVTRDDGRVALFFALLDPGGPLPGGKLARPVVFQYRIVRTAEGDYLIGTTQLAPVPDQA
;
A
#
# COMPACT_ATOMS: atom_id res chain seq x y z
N MET A 1 -13.04 -19.11 12.88
CA MET A 1 -12.50 -19.23 11.51
C MET A 1 -11.14 -19.91 11.59
N THR A 2 -10.86 -20.88 10.72
CA THR A 2 -9.55 -21.57 10.70
C THR A 2 -8.52 -20.80 9.86
N ASN A 3 -7.24 -21.10 10.02
CA ASN A 3 -6.18 -20.57 9.15
C ASN A 3 -6.44 -20.92 7.67
N GLN A 4 -7.03 -22.08 7.40
CA GLN A 4 -7.39 -22.52 6.04
C GLN A 4 -8.49 -21.65 5.42
N ASP A 5 -9.50 -21.26 6.20
CA ASP A 5 -10.56 -20.36 5.72
C ASP A 5 -9.99 -18.97 5.38
N ALA A 6 -9.09 -18.47 6.21
CA ALA A 6 -8.36 -17.22 6.01
C ALA A 6 -7.56 -17.23 4.70
N GLN A 7 -6.80 -18.31 4.48
CA GLN A 7 -6.02 -18.54 3.26
C GLN A 7 -6.91 -18.65 2.01
N ARG A 8 -8.02 -19.40 2.09
CA ARG A 8 -9.00 -19.49 0.99
C ARG A 8 -9.53 -18.11 0.64
N ARG A 9 -9.93 -17.33 1.65
CA ARG A 9 -10.48 -16.00 1.45
C ARG A 9 -9.47 -15.03 0.81
N PHE A 10 -8.20 -15.10 1.25
CA PHE A 10 -7.11 -14.35 0.62
C PHE A 10 -6.99 -14.69 -0.88
N LEU A 11 -6.96 -15.98 -1.23
CA LEU A 11 -6.86 -16.43 -2.62
C LEU A 11 -8.05 -15.99 -3.48
N GLU A 12 -9.28 -16.04 -2.94
CA GLU A 12 -10.48 -15.56 -3.63
C GLU A 12 -10.38 -14.08 -4.01
N VAL A 13 -9.85 -13.25 -3.11
CA VAL A 13 -9.68 -11.81 -3.39
C VAL A 13 -8.49 -11.59 -4.33
N ALA A 14 -7.37 -12.29 -4.11
CA ALA A 14 -6.18 -12.21 -4.96
C ALA A 14 -6.51 -12.53 -6.43
N ALA A 15 -7.27 -13.60 -6.68
CA ALA A 15 -7.67 -14.02 -8.02
C ALA A 15 -8.59 -13.01 -8.74
N LYS A 16 -9.28 -12.13 -8.01
CA LYS A 16 -10.11 -11.06 -8.59
C LYS A 16 -9.28 -9.85 -9.04
N ILE A 17 -8.18 -9.57 -8.35
CA ILE A 17 -7.37 -8.36 -8.56
C ILE A 17 -6.12 -8.59 -9.42
N GLN A 18 -5.68 -9.85 -9.54
CA GLN A 18 -4.47 -10.21 -10.28
C GLN A 18 -4.66 -11.54 -11.02
N ARG A 19 -4.26 -11.55 -12.29
CA ARG A 19 -4.25 -12.78 -13.10
C ARG A 19 -3.02 -13.63 -12.77
N GLY A 20 -3.15 -14.94 -12.96
CA GLY A 20 -2.05 -15.88 -12.81
C GLY A 20 -1.68 -16.20 -11.36
N VAL A 21 -2.60 -16.01 -10.40
CA VAL A 21 -2.39 -16.40 -9.01
C VAL A 21 -2.17 -17.91 -8.92
N ALA A 22 -0.99 -18.31 -8.46
CA ALA A 22 -0.62 -19.70 -8.27
C ALA A 22 -0.93 -20.13 -6.83
N ALA A 23 -2.16 -20.59 -6.56
CA ALA A 23 -2.60 -20.91 -5.20
C ALA A 23 -1.66 -21.84 -4.41
N ALA A 24 -0.95 -22.75 -5.08
CA ALA A 24 0.02 -23.66 -4.47
C ALA A 24 1.27 -22.97 -3.90
N SER A 25 1.54 -21.72 -4.31
CA SER A 25 2.65 -20.90 -3.81
C SER A 25 2.29 -20.09 -2.55
N LEU A 26 1.04 -20.14 -2.10
CA LEU A 26 0.58 -19.34 -0.96
C LEU A 26 1.42 -19.66 0.28
N ARG A 27 1.96 -18.61 0.88
CA ARG A 27 2.78 -18.72 2.09
C ARG A 27 2.41 -17.65 3.12
N ALA A 28 2.56 -18.01 4.39
CA ALA A 28 2.57 -17.05 5.49
C ALA A 28 3.89 -16.30 5.52
N VAL A 29 3.84 -15.02 5.87
CA VAL A 29 5.01 -14.16 6.04
C VAL A 29 5.15 -13.84 7.52
N GLU A 30 6.19 -14.38 8.15
CA GLU A 30 6.42 -14.26 9.60
C GLU A 30 7.41 -13.13 9.96
N ASP A 31 7.53 -12.12 9.10
CA ASP A 31 8.41 -10.97 9.33
C ASP A 31 7.73 -9.93 10.27
N PRO A 32 8.31 -9.64 11.45
CA PRO A 32 7.78 -8.65 12.38
C PRO A 32 7.65 -7.24 11.78
N ALA A 33 8.47 -6.90 10.79
CA ALA A 33 8.42 -5.61 10.11
C ALA A 33 7.10 -5.39 9.36
N VAL A 34 6.46 -6.48 8.90
CA VAL A 34 5.18 -6.43 8.14
C VAL A 34 3.98 -6.92 8.95
N ALA A 35 4.19 -7.35 10.20
CA ALA A 35 3.14 -7.88 11.05
C ALA A 35 2.11 -6.79 11.44
N VAL A 36 0.83 -7.19 11.47
CA VAL A 36 -0.31 -6.38 11.92
C VAL A 36 -1.06 -7.17 13.00
N PRO A 37 -1.33 -6.59 14.19
CA PRO A 37 -1.97 -7.30 15.29
C PRO A 37 -3.29 -7.98 14.90
N GLY A 38 -3.38 -9.29 15.12
CA GLY A 38 -4.57 -10.08 14.83
C GLY A 38 -4.79 -10.40 13.35
N PHE A 39 -3.84 -10.08 12.47
CA PHE A 39 -3.87 -10.48 11.07
C PHE A 39 -2.78 -11.51 10.75
N MET A 40 -3.07 -12.38 9.79
CA MET A 40 -2.08 -13.20 9.10
C MET A 40 -1.56 -12.44 7.88
N ALA A 41 -0.24 -12.28 7.77
CA ALA A 41 0.39 -11.77 6.55
C ALA A 41 0.60 -12.91 5.55
N LEU A 42 0.15 -12.72 4.32
CA LEU A 42 0.16 -13.73 3.26
C LEU A 42 0.78 -13.15 1.99
N GLU A 43 1.48 -14.01 1.26
CA GLU A 43 1.99 -13.75 -0.07
C GLU A 43 1.67 -14.93 -0.99
N VAL A 44 1.31 -14.65 -2.24
CA VAL A 44 1.12 -15.67 -3.28
C VAL A 44 1.74 -15.19 -4.58
N ASP A 45 2.38 -16.11 -5.31
CA ASP A 45 2.95 -15.83 -6.61
C ASP A 45 1.86 -15.51 -7.63
N ALA A 46 2.13 -14.49 -8.43
CA ALA A 46 1.40 -14.13 -9.63
C ALA A 46 2.38 -13.38 -10.55
N GLN A 47 1.90 -12.77 -11.64
CA GLN A 47 2.76 -11.95 -12.50
C GLN A 47 3.49 -10.83 -11.71
N VAL A 48 2.81 -10.27 -10.71
CA VAL A 48 3.39 -9.48 -9.62
C VAL A 48 2.91 -10.13 -8.33
N PRO A 49 3.79 -10.51 -7.38
CA PRO A 49 3.39 -11.19 -6.15
C PRO A 49 2.28 -10.41 -5.43
N VAL A 50 1.22 -11.12 -5.05
CA VAL A 50 0.11 -10.51 -4.32
C VAL A 50 0.36 -10.70 -2.83
N ARG A 51 0.39 -9.58 -2.11
CA ARG A 51 0.62 -9.53 -0.67
C ARG A 51 -0.60 -8.94 0.04
N GLY A 52 -0.83 -9.38 1.26
CA GLY A 52 -1.93 -8.85 2.05
C GLY A 52 -2.02 -9.38 3.45
N TRP A 53 -2.94 -8.79 4.20
CA TRP A 53 -3.27 -9.22 5.55
C TRP A 53 -4.68 -9.80 5.59
N VAL A 54 -4.89 -10.83 6.40
CA VAL A 54 -6.18 -11.46 6.57
C VAL A 54 -6.57 -11.61 8.05
N ARG A 55 -7.82 -11.27 8.38
CA ARG A 55 -8.41 -11.46 9.72
C ARG A 55 -9.91 -11.71 9.58
N GLY A 56 -10.38 -12.90 9.97
CA GLY A 56 -11.77 -13.26 9.69
C GLY A 56 -12.03 -13.21 8.17
N ASP A 57 -13.18 -12.65 7.79
CA ASP A 57 -13.53 -12.41 6.38
C ASP A 57 -12.86 -11.16 5.79
N THR A 58 -12.07 -10.42 6.58
CA THR A 58 -11.39 -9.20 6.16
C THR A 58 -10.08 -9.53 5.46
N VAL A 59 -9.93 -9.04 4.22
CA VAL A 59 -8.70 -9.10 3.43
C VAL A 59 -8.25 -7.68 3.15
N VAL A 60 -7.01 -7.33 3.48
CA VAL A 60 -6.40 -6.03 3.19
C VAL A 60 -5.32 -6.21 2.13
N MET A 61 -5.43 -5.48 1.03
CA MET A 61 -4.50 -5.55 -0.12
C MET A 61 -4.33 -4.17 -0.76
N ALA A 62 -3.15 -3.89 -1.32
CA ALA A 62 -2.83 -2.62 -1.99
C ALA A 62 -3.86 -2.24 -3.08
N ARG A 63 -4.16 -3.16 -3.99
CA ARG A 63 -5.09 -2.91 -5.11
C ARG A 63 -6.55 -2.74 -4.68
N SER A 64 -6.91 -3.19 -3.47
CA SER A 64 -8.25 -2.97 -2.92
C SER A 64 -8.36 -1.63 -2.17
N GLN A 65 -7.24 -0.94 -1.95
CA GLN A 65 -7.14 0.34 -1.25
C GLN A 65 -7.96 0.39 0.05
N ASN A 66 -7.97 -0.70 0.82
CA ASN A 66 -8.83 -0.88 1.99
C ASN A 66 -8.01 -1.04 3.27
N PHE A 67 -7.07 -0.12 3.51
CA PHE A 67 -6.10 -0.22 4.60
C PHE A 67 -6.69 -0.03 6.01
N GLY A 68 -7.88 0.56 6.11
CA GLY A 68 -8.54 0.93 7.38
C GLY A 68 -8.48 -0.15 8.47
N PRO A 69 -8.92 -1.40 8.22
CA PRO A 69 -8.89 -2.46 9.23
C PRO A 69 -7.50 -2.77 9.79
N ALA A 70 -6.45 -2.66 8.96
CA ALA A 70 -5.06 -2.85 9.39
C ALA A 70 -4.57 -1.61 10.17
N LEU A 71 -4.92 -0.40 9.73
CA LEU A 71 -4.61 0.86 10.41
C LEU A 71 -5.24 0.94 11.80
N ASP A 72 -6.47 0.45 11.96
CA ASP A 72 -7.15 0.37 13.25
C ASP A 72 -6.49 -0.63 14.19
N ALA A 73 -6.14 -1.82 13.69
CA ALA A 73 -5.44 -2.83 14.49
C ALA A 73 -4.04 -2.37 14.91
N LEU A 74 -3.42 -1.55 14.07
CA LEU A 74 -2.19 -0.86 14.37
C LEU A 74 -2.42 0.21 15.46
N ARG A 75 -3.59 0.86 15.51
CA ARG A 75 -3.92 2.05 16.34
C ARG A 75 -3.32 3.35 15.78
N PHE A 76 -3.29 3.45 14.45
CA PHE A 76 -2.67 4.54 13.70
C PHE A 76 -3.05 5.94 14.21
N ALA A 77 -4.32 6.15 14.56
CA ALA A 77 -4.85 7.44 14.96
C ALA A 77 -4.73 7.73 16.46
N ASP A 78 -4.72 6.70 17.30
CA ASP A 78 -4.84 6.85 18.75
C ASP A 78 -3.47 6.89 19.45
N ASP A 79 -2.43 6.35 18.81
CA ASP A 79 -1.10 6.34 19.42
C ASP A 79 -0.33 7.62 19.10
N ALA A 80 -0.33 8.54 20.07
CA ALA A 80 0.53 9.72 20.07
C ALA A 80 2.03 9.36 20.09
N ARG A 81 2.37 8.14 20.50
CA ARG A 81 3.75 7.62 20.60
C ARG A 81 4.10 6.72 19.42
N TRP A 82 3.32 6.75 18.33
CA TRP A 82 3.61 5.94 17.15
C TRP A 82 5.07 6.15 16.71
N PRO A 83 5.90 5.09 16.70
CA PRO A 83 7.35 5.26 16.77
C PRO A 83 7.96 6.01 15.59
N THR A 84 7.45 5.84 14.36
CA THR A 84 7.66 6.75 13.21
C THR A 84 6.64 6.44 12.11
N PRO A 85 6.28 7.39 11.23
CA PRO A 85 5.53 7.12 10.00
C PRO A 85 6.15 5.99 9.16
N ASP A 86 7.48 5.86 9.18
CA ASP A 86 8.24 4.92 8.35
C ASP A 86 7.89 3.46 8.60
N GLY A 87 7.71 3.05 9.86
CA GLY A 87 7.37 1.66 10.17
C GLY A 87 5.97 1.25 9.67
N LEU A 88 5.03 2.19 9.68
CA LEU A 88 3.70 1.97 9.09
C LEU A 88 3.77 1.98 7.56
N VAL A 89 4.52 2.92 7.00
CA VAL A 89 4.66 3.06 5.56
C VAL A 89 5.37 1.86 4.96
N ALA A 90 6.39 1.30 5.62
CA ALA A 90 7.03 0.05 5.21
C ALA A 90 6.03 -1.13 5.11
N ARG A 91 5.09 -1.24 6.05
CA ARG A 91 4.00 -2.23 6.00
C ARG A 91 3.10 -2.02 4.80
N LEU A 92 2.71 -0.77 4.52
CA LEU A 92 1.86 -0.43 3.38
C LEU A 92 2.59 -0.64 2.05
N VAL A 93 3.86 -0.22 1.94
CA VAL A 93 4.73 -0.45 0.77
C VAL A 93 4.87 -1.95 0.52
N TRP A 94 5.04 -2.77 1.56
CA TRP A 94 5.13 -4.22 1.41
C TRP A 94 3.93 -4.80 0.65
N LEU A 95 2.69 -4.33 0.92
CA LEU A 95 1.49 -4.81 0.23
C LEU A 95 1.54 -4.66 -1.29
N HIS A 96 2.31 -3.70 -1.81
CA HIS A 96 2.44 -3.48 -3.25
C HIS A 96 3.29 -4.54 -3.93
N GLY A 97 4.18 -5.20 -3.20
CA GLY A 97 5.12 -6.15 -3.79
C GLY A 97 6.25 -5.46 -4.58
N PRO A 98 7.30 -6.21 -4.97
CA PRO A 98 8.19 -5.74 -6.02
C PRO A 98 7.40 -5.57 -7.32
N PRO A 99 7.69 -4.57 -8.17
CA PRO A 99 8.89 -3.73 -8.12
C PRO A 99 8.68 -2.35 -7.46
N TYR A 100 7.58 -2.15 -6.72
CA TYR A 100 7.26 -0.86 -6.09
C TYR A 100 8.29 -0.47 -5.02
N GLN A 101 8.65 0.81 -4.98
CA GLN A 101 9.62 1.33 -4.02
C GLN A 101 9.10 2.59 -3.33
N LEU A 102 9.41 2.73 -2.04
CA LEU A 102 9.20 3.99 -1.32
C LEU A 102 10.17 5.04 -1.88
N ILE A 103 9.63 6.21 -2.24
CA ILE A 103 10.43 7.39 -2.59
C ILE A 103 10.20 8.46 -1.53
N THR A 104 11.28 9.06 -1.05
CA THR A 104 11.24 10.14 -0.05
C THR A 104 11.67 11.49 -0.62
N HIS A 105 12.20 11.53 -1.84
CA HIS A 105 12.65 12.74 -2.49
C HIS A 105 12.64 12.54 -4.02
N LEU A 106 12.29 13.59 -4.76
CA LEU A 106 12.35 13.62 -6.21
C LEU A 106 12.91 14.98 -6.65
N ALA A 107 14.01 14.99 -7.40
CA ALA A 107 14.60 16.24 -7.86
C ALA A 107 13.80 16.86 -9.02
N GLU A 108 13.94 18.19 -9.21
CA GLU A 108 13.38 18.87 -10.38
C GLU A 108 13.86 18.21 -11.69
N GLY A 109 12.91 17.94 -12.61
CA GLY A 109 13.16 17.24 -13.87
C GLY A 109 13.31 15.72 -13.76
N GLU A 110 13.52 15.17 -12.55
CA GLU A 110 13.61 13.73 -12.35
C GLU A 110 12.26 13.07 -12.63
N LEU A 111 12.24 12.05 -13.50
CA LEU A 111 11.02 11.38 -13.96
C LEU A 111 9.95 12.33 -14.53
N GLY A 112 10.33 13.55 -14.93
CA GLY A 112 9.39 14.58 -15.41
C GLY A 112 8.62 15.29 -14.29
N ALA A 113 9.22 15.42 -13.10
CA ALA A 113 8.73 16.32 -12.07
C ALA A 113 8.97 17.80 -12.44
N ASP A 114 7.98 18.65 -12.22
CA ASP A 114 8.07 20.09 -12.52
C ASP A 114 8.92 20.86 -11.49
N ASP A 115 9.00 20.37 -10.25
CA ASP A 115 9.71 20.98 -9.12
C ASP A 115 10.41 19.91 -8.27
N GLU A 116 11.32 20.32 -7.38
CA GLU A 116 11.86 19.46 -6.31
C GLU A 116 10.77 19.12 -5.29
N LEU A 117 10.61 17.83 -4.97
CA LEU A 117 9.57 17.33 -4.07
C LEU A 117 10.17 16.60 -2.86
N ASP A 118 9.92 17.11 -1.66
CA ASP A 118 10.07 16.34 -0.41
C ASP A 118 8.88 15.40 -0.23
N LEU A 119 9.15 14.10 -0.32
CA LEU A 119 8.18 13.02 -0.26
C LEU A 119 8.37 12.15 0.98
N THR A 120 9.13 12.65 1.97
CA THR A 120 9.35 11.96 3.23
C THR A 120 8.01 11.59 3.88
N PRO A 121 7.83 10.34 4.33
CA PRO A 121 6.57 9.92 4.90
C PRO A 121 6.21 10.76 6.12
N ARG A 122 4.96 11.24 6.14
CA ARG A 122 4.52 12.17 7.18
C ARG A 122 3.12 11.84 7.66
N ARG A 123 2.95 11.95 8.98
CA ARG A 123 1.64 11.89 9.65
C ARG A 123 1.27 13.29 10.13
N VAL A 124 0.09 13.76 9.75
CA VAL A 124 -0.45 15.06 10.13
C VAL A 124 -1.71 14.83 10.96
N THR A 125 -1.69 15.31 12.21
CA THR A 125 -2.88 15.35 13.07
C THR A 125 -3.44 16.75 13.02
N ARG A 126 -4.75 16.88 12.82
CA ARG A 126 -5.45 18.17 12.76
C ARG A 126 -6.28 18.37 14.02
N ASP A 127 -6.53 19.63 14.35
CA ASP A 127 -7.32 20.01 15.53
C ASP A 127 -8.78 19.52 15.48
N ASP A 128 -9.29 19.23 14.28
CA ASP A 128 -10.62 18.64 14.06
C ASP A 128 -10.66 17.11 14.28
N GLY A 129 -9.58 16.53 14.82
CA GLY A 129 -9.46 15.10 15.11
C GLY A 129 -9.12 14.23 13.90
N ARG A 130 -8.93 14.82 12.71
CA ARG A 130 -8.50 14.07 11.52
C ARG A 130 -7.02 13.73 11.58
N VAL A 131 -6.67 12.53 11.16
CA VAL A 131 -5.28 12.08 11.03
C VAL A 131 -5.02 11.68 9.59
N ALA A 132 -4.02 12.29 8.97
CA ALA A 132 -3.61 12.01 7.60
C ALA A 132 -2.22 11.39 7.56
N LEU A 133 -2.02 10.38 6.71
CA LEU A 133 -0.72 9.80 6.36
C LEU A 133 -0.44 10.06 4.88
N PHE A 134 0.77 10.51 4.60
CA PHE A 134 1.28 10.72 3.25
C PHE A 134 2.57 9.94 3.05
N PHE A 135 2.70 9.29 1.90
CA PHE A 135 3.93 8.65 1.43
C PHE A 135 3.86 8.50 -0.10
N ALA A 136 5.00 8.42 -0.77
CA ALA A 136 5.04 8.25 -2.22
C ALA A 136 5.66 6.92 -2.63
N LEU A 137 5.13 6.32 -3.70
CA LEU A 137 5.68 5.11 -4.30
C LEU A 137 6.12 5.38 -5.73
N LEU A 138 7.25 4.80 -6.11
CA LEU A 138 7.64 4.59 -7.49
C LEU A 138 7.06 3.26 -7.98
N ASP A 139 6.23 3.32 -9.01
CA ASP A 139 5.99 2.19 -9.91
C ASP A 139 6.99 2.33 -11.08
N PRO A 140 7.98 1.44 -11.21
CA PRO A 140 8.96 1.54 -12.29
C PRO A 140 8.38 1.25 -13.68
N GLY A 141 7.09 0.89 -13.75
CA GLY A 141 6.44 0.50 -14.99
C GLY A 141 6.62 -0.99 -15.25
N GLY A 142 5.64 -1.56 -15.95
CA GLY A 142 5.64 -2.95 -16.37
C GLY A 142 5.65 -3.10 -17.89
N PRO A 143 5.84 -4.33 -18.38
CA PRO A 143 5.63 -4.65 -19.78
C PRO A 143 4.18 -4.36 -20.18
N LEU A 144 4.02 -3.52 -21.20
CA LEU A 144 2.77 -3.28 -21.90
C LEU A 144 2.57 -4.32 -23.00
N PRO A 145 1.31 -4.53 -23.45
CA PRO A 145 1.05 -5.29 -24.67
C PRO A 145 1.88 -4.77 -25.85
N GLY A 146 2.57 -5.68 -26.55
CA GLY A 146 3.48 -5.33 -27.65
C GLY A 146 4.93 -5.05 -27.26
N GLY A 147 5.34 -5.40 -26.02
CA GLY A 147 6.75 -5.41 -25.61
C GLY A 147 7.34 -4.04 -25.25
N LYS A 148 6.52 -2.98 -25.25
CA LYS A 148 6.92 -1.67 -24.71
C LYS A 148 6.92 -1.71 -23.18
N LEU A 149 7.77 -0.93 -22.54
CA LEU A 149 7.70 -0.72 -21.10
C LEU A 149 6.84 0.52 -20.82
N ALA A 150 5.94 0.41 -19.85
CA ALA A 150 5.30 1.58 -19.27
C ALA A 150 6.37 2.50 -18.68
N ARG A 151 6.14 3.81 -18.78
CA ARG A 151 7.03 4.78 -18.14
C ARG A 151 6.91 4.63 -16.61
N PRO A 152 8.01 4.80 -15.87
CA PRO A 152 7.94 4.89 -14.41
C PRO A 152 7.00 6.03 -13.98
N VAL A 153 6.25 5.81 -12.91
CA VAL A 153 5.39 6.81 -12.31
C VAL A 153 5.62 6.90 -10.80
N VAL A 154 5.66 8.11 -10.27
CA VAL A 154 5.61 8.37 -8.83
C VAL A 154 4.20 8.78 -8.46
N PHE A 155 3.61 8.10 -7.48
CA PHE A 155 2.29 8.44 -6.97
C PHE A 155 2.32 8.59 -5.44
N GLN A 156 1.69 9.64 -4.95
CA GLN A 156 1.54 9.90 -3.52
C GLN A 156 0.22 9.33 -3.02
N TYR A 157 0.31 8.52 -1.97
CA TYR A 157 -0.83 8.15 -1.15
C TYR A 157 -1.20 9.27 -0.18
N ARG A 158 -2.50 9.49 -0.05
CA ARG A 158 -3.12 10.25 1.02
C ARG A 158 -4.18 9.40 1.69
N ILE A 159 -3.89 8.96 2.91
CA ILE A 159 -4.82 8.20 3.75
C ILE A 159 -5.30 9.12 4.85
N VAL A 160 -6.60 9.33 4.97
CA VAL A 160 -7.19 10.20 6.01
C VAL A 160 -8.18 9.41 6.82
N ARG A 161 -7.95 9.33 8.13
CA ARG A 161 -9.00 8.95 9.07
C ARG A 161 -9.86 10.18 9.38
N THR A 162 -11.15 10.09 9.12
CA THR A 162 -12.11 11.16 9.44
C THR A 162 -12.37 11.24 10.94
N ALA A 163 -13.04 12.30 11.40
CA ALA A 163 -13.38 12.46 12.81
C ALA A 163 -14.37 11.37 13.28
N GLU A 164 -15.19 10.88 12.36
CA GLU A 164 -16.17 9.82 12.55
C GLU A 164 -15.53 8.42 12.61
N GLY A 165 -14.25 8.30 12.24
CA GLY A 165 -13.48 7.07 12.27
C GLY A 165 -13.35 6.33 10.93
N ASP A 166 -13.95 6.85 9.86
CA ASP A 166 -13.85 6.29 8.51
C ASP A 166 -12.48 6.58 7.87
N TYR A 167 -12.10 5.79 6.86
CA TYR A 167 -10.87 6.01 6.10
C TYR A 167 -11.17 6.44 4.67
N LEU A 168 -10.60 7.58 4.27
CA LEU A 168 -10.56 8.06 2.90
C LEU A 168 -9.16 7.84 2.35
N ILE A 169 -9.04 7.04 1.28
CA ILE A 169 -7.76 6.68 0.67
C ILE A 169 -7.76 7.22 -0.76
N GLY A 170 -6.74 8.01 -1.09
CA GLY A 170 -6.55 8.56 -2.43
C GLY A 170 -5.10 8.44 -2.88
N THR A 171 -4.92 8.42 -4.20
CA THR A 171 -3.60 8.41 -4.86
C THR A 171 -3.55 9.51 -5.89
N THR A 172 -2.44 10.25 -5.93
CA THR A 172 -2.19 11.29 -6.93
C THR A 172 -0.87 11.02 -7.62
N GLN A 173 -0.86 10.97 -8.95
CA GLN A 173 0.39 10.90 -9.72
C GLN A 173 1.13 12.24 -9.62
N LEU A 174 2.39 12.19 -9.23
CA LEU A 174 3.27 13.35 -9.08
C LEU A 174 4.27 13.49 -10.24
N ALA A 175 4.77 12.38 -10.77
CA ALA A 175 5.73 12.37 -11.86
C ALA A 175 5.52 11.13 -12.77
N PRO A 176 5.69 11.27 -14.10
CA PRO A 176 5.68 12.54 -14.81
C PRO A 176 4.36 13.27 -14.53
N VAL A 177 4.36 14.59 -14.57
CA VAL A 177 3.11 15.35 -14.46
C VAL A 177 2.19 14.92 -15.61
N PRO A 178 0.94 14.50 -15.33
CA PRO A 178 0.01 14.13 -16.39
C PRO A 178 -0.15 15.29 -17.36
N ASP A 179 -0.11 15.03 -18.67
CA ASP A 179 -0.39 16.04 -19.69
C ASP A 179 -1.72 16.74 -19.33
N GLN A 180 -1.69 18.05 -19.06
CA GLN A 180 -2.91 18.82 -18.86
C GLN A 180 -3.64 18.89 -20.20
N ALA A 181 -4.71 18.10 -20.33
CA ALA A 181 -5.58 18.10 -21.51
C ALA A 181 -6.41 19.39 -21.61
#